data_AF-A0A4U9I1C9-F1
#
_entry.id   AF-A0A4U9I1C9-F1
#
_cell.length_a   1.000
_cell.length_b   1.000
_cell.length_c   1.000
_cell.angle_alpha   90.00
_cell.angle_beta   90.00
_cell.angle_gamma   90.00
#
_symmetry.space_group_name_H-M   'P 1'
#
loop_
_entity.id
_entity.type
_entity.pdbx_description
1 polymer ?
#
loop_
_entity_poly.entity_id
_entity_poly.type
_entity_poly.pdbx_seq_one_letter_code
_entity_poly.pdbx_strand_id
1 'polypeptide(L)'
;MIGGYLSFASADFMTLGNIYDLINNYAMLTILACGLFIVLISGGIDISFPAMTIISQYVMVTLIQGTSGNFALAFALSGGLGLLLGLVNATLVNRLKVPSIIITISTLNIFYGCCST
;
A
#
# COMPACT_ATOMS: atom_id res chain seq x y z
N MET A 1 -23.07 1.79 15.64
CA MET A 1 -24.10 2.72 16.18
C MET A 1 -24.19 4.03 15.39
N ILE A 2 -23.06 4.66 15.02
CA ILE A 2 -23.04 5.94 14.29
C ILE A 2 -23.63 5.84 12.87
N GLY A 3 -23.25 4.82 12.07
CA GLY A 3 -23.77 4.67 10.69
C GLY A 3 -25.28 4.46 10.58
N GLY A 4 -25.90 3.80 11.57
CA GLY A 4 -27.36 3.63 11.61
C GLY A 4 -28.08 4.96 11.83
N TYR A 5 -27.55 5.83 12.69
CA TYR A 5 -28.08 7.18 12.92
C TYR A 5 -27.93 8.07 11.67
N LEU A 6 -26.77 8.05 11.00
CA LEU A 6 -26.57 8.83 9.77
C LEU A 6 -27.47 8.37 8.61
N SER A 7 -27.84 7.07 8.55
CA SER A 7 -28.77 6.57 7.53
C SER A 7 -30.18 7.15 7.65
N PHE A 8 -30.61 7.55 8.85
CA PHE A 8 -31.90 8.22 9.08
C PHE A 8 -31.77 9.75 9.09
N ALA A 9 -30.61 10.30 9.46
CA ALA A 9 -30.37 11.75 9.56
C ALA A 9 -29.92 12.40 8.25
N SER A 10 -29.27 11.65 7.33
CA SER A 10 -28.80 12.16 6.04
C SER A 10 -29.33 11.28 4.90
N ALA A 11 -30.18 11.85 4.04
CA ALA A 11 -30.65 11.20 2.82
C ALA A 11 -29.51 10.79 1.87
N ASP A 12 -28.35 11.47 1.96
CA ASP A 12 -27.17 11.18 1.16
C ASP A 12 -26.35 9.97 1.65
N PHE A 13 -26.51 9.53 2.92
CA PHE A 13 -25.67 8.49 3.50
C PHE A 13 -25.84 7.14 2.81
N MET A 14 -27.07 6.82 2.40
CA MET A 14 -27.43 5.57 1.70
C MET A 14 -27.66 5.78 0.20
N THR A 15 -27.09 6.84 -0.38
CA THR A 15 -27.12 7.01 -1.84
C THR A 15 -26.13 6.07 -2.53
N LEU A 16 -26.45 5.68 -3.77
CA LEU A 16 -25.53 4.90 -4.61
C LEU A 16 -24.17 5.59 -4.77
N GLY A 17 -24.15 6.94 -4.81
CA GLY A 17 -22.91 7.72 -4.90
C GLY A 17 -22.01 7.52 -3.69
N ASN A 18 -22.54 7.66 -2.48
CA ASN A 18 -21.75 7.50 -1.25
C ASN A 18 -21.24 6.06 -1.06
N ILE A 19 -22.05 5.05 -1.43
CA ILE A 19 -21.62 3.64 -1.41
C ILE A 19 -20.50 3.40 -2.45
N TYR A 20 -20.62 3.96 -3.64
CA TYR A 20 -19.62 3.86 -4.69
C TYR A 20 -18.29 4.53 -4.27
N ASP A 21 -18.35 5.69 -3.66
CA ASP A 21 -17.17 6.39 -3.14
C ASP A 21 -16.51 5.62 -2.00
N LEU A 22 -17.31 5.05 -1.08
CA LEU A 22 -16.83 4.15 -0.04
C LEU A 22 -16.09 2.94 -0.63
N ILE A 23 -16.70 2.25 -1.59
CA ILE A 23 -16.08 1.07 -2.23
C ILE A 23 -14.78 1.47 -2.94
N ASN A 24 -14.75 2.60 -3.66
CA ASN A 24 -13.52 3.07 -4.30
C ASN A 24 -12.42 3.41 -3.28
N ASN A 25 -12.76 4.02 -2.15
CA ASN A 25 -11.80 4.35 -1.10
C ASN A 25 -11.19 3.07 -0.48
N TYR A 26 -12.01 2.03 -0.27
CA TYR A 26 -11.57 0.75 0.27
C TYR A 26 -10.97 -0.20 -0.78
N ALA A 27 -11.17 0.02 -2.08
CA ALA A 27 -10.70 -0.87 -3.13
C ALA A 27 -9.20 -1.14 -3.05
N MET A 28 -8.40 -0.10 -2.77
CA MET A 28 -6.95 -0.24 -2.59
C MET A 28 -6.61 -1.21 -1.44
N LEU A 29 -7.28 -1.06 -0.28
CA LEU A 29 -7.07 -1.90 0.88
C LEU A 29 -7.48 -3.35 0.60
N THR A 30 -8.59 -3.56 -0.13
CA THR A 30 -9.06 -4.88 -0.52
C THR A 30 -8.07 -5.59 -1.44
N ILE A 31 -7.53 -4.92 -2.46
CA ILE A 31 -6.50 -5.48 -3.35
C ILE A 31 -5.27 -5.90 -2.56
N LEU A 32 -4.83 -5.05 -1.62
CA LEU A 32 -3.68 -5.34 -0.77
C LEU A 32 -3.95 -6.54 0.16
N ALA A 33 -5.14 -6.63 0.74
CA ALA A 33 -5.56 -7.74 1.59
C ALA A 33 -5.58 -9.07 0.83
N CYS A 34 -6.04 -9.07 -0.43
CA CYS A 34 -5.99 -10.25 -1.30
C CYS A 34 -4.54 -10.71 -1.56
N GLY A 35 -3.61 -9.79 -1.78
CA GLY A 35 -2.19 -10.11 -1.93
C GLY A 35 -1.58 -10.70 -0.65
N LEU A 36 -1.86 -10.09 0.50
CA LEU A 36 -1.41 -10.59 1.80
C LEU A 36 -1.98 -11.97 2.12
N PHE A 37 -3.21 -12.26 1.70
CA PHE A 37 -3.86 -13.56 1.93
C PHE A 37 -3.07 -14.73 1.29
N ILE A 38 -2.55 -14.55 0.08
CA ILE A 38 -1.72 -15.56 -0.61
C ILE A 38 -0.43 -15.83 0.18
N VAL A 39 0.18 -14.78 0.73
CA VAL A 39 1.41 -14.85 1.53
C VAL A 39 1.18 -15.58 2.85
N LEU A 40 0.04 -15.31 3.51
CA LEU A 40 -0.37 -15.99 4.74
C LEU A 40 -0.61 -17.49 4.51
N ILE A 41 -1.26 -17.87 3.40
CA ILE A 41 -1.46 -19.29 3.04
C ILE A 41 -0.13 -20.01 2.81
N SER A 42 0.87 -19.31 2.26
CA SER A 42 2.22 -19.86 2.07
C SER A 42 2.97 -20.11 3.39
N GLY A 43 2.37 -19.85 4.55
CA GLY A 43 2.98 -20.03 5.88
C GLY A 43 3.93 -18.90 6.29
N GLY A 44 3.94 -17.79 5.54
CA GLY A 44 4.75 -16.62 5.83
C GLY A 44 3.99 -15.59 6.68
N ILE A 45 4.57 -15.14 7.80
CA ILE A 45 4.10 -13.97 8.55
C ILE A 45 4.77 -12.71 7.98
N ASP A 46 4.68 -12.52 6.66
CA ASP A 46 5.31 -11.37 6.01
C ASP A 46 4.38 -10.15 6.06
N ILE A 47 4.45 -9.48 7.20
CA ILE A 47 3.73 -8.22 7.48
C ILE A 47 4.38 -7.03 6.75
N SER A 48 5.52 -7.21 6.06
CA SER A 48 6.19 -6.10 5.35
C SER A 48 5.50 -5.70 4.05
N PHE A 49 4.76 -6.62 3.43
CA PHE A 49 4.16 -6.42 2.11
C PHE A 49 3.27 -5.15 1.99
N PRO A 50 2.37 -4.86 2.95
CA PRO A 50 1.61 -3.60 2.98
C PRO A 50 2.49 -2.35 3.03
N ALA A 51 3.52 -2.33 3.87
CA ALA A 51 4.39 -1.18 4.05
C ALA A 51 5.21 -0.88 2.78
N MET A 52 5.69 -1.93 2.10
CA MET A 52 6.41 -1.78 0.83
C MET A 52 5.54 -1.23 -0.29
N THR A 53 4.26 -1.62 -0.30
CA THR A 53 3.28 -1.09 -1.26
C THR A 53 3.04 0.40 -1.03
N ILE A 54 2.92 0.85 0.22
CA ILE A 54 2.75 2.27 0.56
C ILE A 54 3.98 3.09 0.14
N ILE A 55 5.19 2.57 0.36
CA ILE A 55 6.43 3.24 -0.06
C ILE A 55 6.49 3.36 -1.59
N SER A 56 6.23 2.28 -2.33
CA SER A 56 6.20 2.29 -3.80
C SER A 56 5.16 3.27 -4.35
N GLN A 57 3.97 3.31 -3.73
CA GLN A 57 2.92 4.27 -4.07
C GLN A 57 3.37 5.71 -3.81
N TYR A 58 4.03 5.98 -2.68
CA TYR A 58 4.52 7.32 -2.38
C TYR A 58 5.54 7.80 -3.42
N VAL A 59 6.49 6.94 -3.79
CA VAL A 59 7.48 7.25 -4.85
C VAL A 59 6.80 7.47 -6.20
N MET A 60 5.78 6.68 -6.54
CA MET A 60 4.96 6.89 -7.75
C MET A 60 4.32 8.26 -7.77
N VAL A 61 3.67 8.66 -6.67
CA VAL A 61 2.97 9.96 -6.56
C VAL A 61 3.97 11.11 -6.71
N THR A 62 5.12 11.04 -6.07
CA THR A 62 6.19 12.04 -6.20
C THR A 62 6.74 12.12 -7.63
N LEU A 63 6.93 10.99 -8.31
CA LEU A 63 7.41 10.94 -9.69
C LEU A 63 6.38 11.49 -10.70
N ILE A 64 5.09 11.22 -10.50
CA ILE A 64 4.00 11.77 -11.33
C ILE A 64 3.87 13.28 -11.14
N GLN A 65 4.04 13.78 -9.92
CA GLN A 65 4.02 15.23 -9.66
C GLN A 65 5.23 15.93 -10.32
N GLY A 66 6.38 15.27 -10.40
CA GLY A 66 7.58 15.81 -11.04
C GLY A 66 7.66 15.62 -12.57
N THR A 67 6.93 14.65 -13.14
CA THR A 67 6.99 14.32 -14.56
C THR A 67 5.63 14.56 -15.21
N SER A 68 5.57 15.51 -16.14
CA SER A 68 4.37 16.00 -16.86
C SER A 68 3.51 14.91 -17.53
N GLY A 69 2.75 14.14 -16.75
CA GLY A 69 1.57 13.40 -17.19
C GLY A 69 1.78 12.06 -17.92
N ASN A 70 2.99 11.51 -18.02
CA ASN A 70 3.18 10.20 -18.65
C ASN A 70 2.89 9.04 -17.67
N PHE A 71 1.61 8.67 -17.57
CA PHE A 71 1.12 7.56 -16.74
C PHE A 71 1.82 6.22 -17.01
N ALA A 72 2.18 5.94 -18.26
CA ALA A 72 2.83 4.68 -18.62
C ALA A 72 4.25 4.58 -18.03
N LEU A 73 5.00 5.69 -18.08
CA LEU A 73 6.33 5.78 -17.48
C LEU A 73 6.26 5.64 -15.96
N ALA A 74 5.29 6.32 -15.33
CA ALA A 74 5.09 6.27 -13.89
C ALA A 74 4.73 4.87 -13.40
N PHE A 75 3.87 4.15 -14.12
CA PHE A 75 3.51 2.77 -13.81
C PHE A 75 4.69 1.80 -13.95
N ALA A 76 5.49 1.96 -15.02
CA ALA A 76 6.66 1.11 -15.23
C ALA A 76 7.73 1.33 -14.14
N LEU A 77 7.98 2.59 -13.77
CA LEU A 77 8.95 2.94 -12.73
C LEU A 77 8.47 2.53 -11.34
N SER A 78 7.21 2.76 -11.00
CA SER A 78 6.65 2.37 -9.69
C SER A 78 6.60 0.85 -9.53
N GLY A 79 6.20 0.13 -10.58
CA GLY A 79 6.23 -1.33 -10.61
C GLY A 79 7.65 -1.88 -10.51
N GLY A 80 8.61 -1.29 -11.22
CA GLY A 80 10.01 -1.68 -11.15
C GLY A 80 10.63 -1.47 -9.76
N LEU A 81 10.36 -0.31 -9.15
CA LEU A 81 10.80 -0.01 -7.78
C LEU A 81 10.12 -0.91 -6.75
N GLY A 82 8.82 -1.16 -6.88
CA GLY A 82 8.08 -2.07 -6.00
C GLY A 82 8.63 -3.50 -6.06
N LEU A 83 8.94 -4.00 -7.27
CA LEU A 83 9.55 -5.31 -7.46
C LEU A 83 10.97 -5.39 -6.88
N LEU A 84 11.80 -4.36 -7.12
CA LEU A 84 13.16 -4.31 -6.57
C LEU A 84 13.15 -4.30 -5.05
N LEU A 85 12.35 -3.41 -4.47
CA LEU A 85 12.24 -3.27 -3.02
C LEU A 85 11.64 -4.54 -2.36
N GLY A 86 10.66 -5.17 -3.01
CA GLY A 86 10.11 -6.47 -2.58
C GLY A 86 11.14 -7.60 -2.64
N LEU A 87 11.93 -7.68 -3.72
CA LEU A 87 13.01 -8.67 -3.88
C LEU A 87 14.10 -8.49 -2.83
N VAL A 88 14.51 -7.25 -2.56
CA VAL A 88 15.50 -6.93 -1.52
C VAL A 88 15.00 -7.40 -0.16
N ASN A 89 13.75 -7.09 0.19
CA ASN A 89 13.16 -7.53 1.46
C ASN A 89 13.03 -9.05 1.54
N ALA A 90 12.53 -9.72 0.50
CA ALA A 90 12.41 -11.17 0.47
C ALA A 90 13.78 -11.87 0.63
N THR A 91 14.82 -11.32 0.01
CA THR A 91 16.19 -11.82 0.12
C THR A 91 16.76 -11.61 1.53
N LEU A 92 16.52 -10.45 2.13
CA LEU A 92 16.97 -10.13 3.49
C LEU A 92 16.26 -11.01 4.54
N VAL A 93 14.94 -11.20 4.43
CA VAL A 93 14.18 -12.11 5.32
C VAL A 93 14.72 -13.54 5.20
N ASN A 94 14.92 -14.04 3.97
CA ASN A 94 15.41 -15.39 3.73
C ASN A 94 16.85 -15.60 4.24
N ARG A 95 17.73 -14.60 4.10
CA ARG A 95 19.13 -14.70 4.54
C ARG A 95 19.32 -14.46 6.05
N LEU A 96 18.58 -13.54 6.64
CA LEU A 96 18.77 -13.14 8.04
C LEU A 96 17.90 -13.95 9.01
N LYS A 97 16.87 -14.65 8.56
CA LYS A 97 15.88 -15.35 9.42
C LYS A 97 15.28 -14.45 10.51
N VAL A 98 15.27 -13.14 10.27
CA VAL A 98 14.74 -12.13 11.18
C VAL A 98 13.28 -11.86 10.80
N PRO A 99 12.36 -11.66 11.78
CA PRO A 99 10.98 -11.30 11.51
C PRO A 99 10.85 -10.09 10.59
N SER A 100 9.99 -10.20 9.58
CA SER A 100 9.78 -9.17 8.55
C SER A 100 9.43 -7.78 9.10
N ILE A 101 8.85 -7.73 10.31
CA ILE A 101 8.55 -6.51 11.06
C ILE A 101 9.77 -5.63 11.32
N ILE A 102 10.93 -6.21 11.64
CA ILE A 102 12.15 -5.45 11.96
C ILE A 102 12.69 -4.77 10.70
N ILE A 103 12.70 -5.50 9.58
CA ILE A 103 13.13 -4.97 8.27
C ILE A 103 12.17 -3.88 7.81
N THR A 104 10.87 -4.07 8.04
CA THR A 104 9.85 -3.07 7.67
C THR A 104 10.07 -1.75 8.38
N ILE A 105 10.29 -1.77 9.71
CA ILE A 105 10.55 -0.56 10.50
C ILE A 105 11.85 0.11 10.05
N SER A 106 12.90 -0.67 9.76
CA SER A 106 14.17 -0.14 9.24
C SER A 106 14.02 0.51 7.86
N THR A 107 13.32 -0.12 6.92
CA THR A 107 13.08 0.44 5.58
C THR A 107 12.18 1.68 5.66
N LEU A 108 11.14 1.66 6.51
CA LEU A 108 10.30 2.83 6.75
C LEU A 108 11.15 4.00 7.27
N ASN A 109 12.06 3.75 8.22
CA ASN A 109 12.93 4.78 8.80
C ASN A 109 13.91 5.37 7.77
N ILE A 110 14.48 4.54 6.89
CA ILE A 110 15.34 5.00 5.78
C ILE A 110 14.57 5.91 4.81
N PHE A 111 13.34 5.55 4.46
CA PHE A 111 12.51 6.37 3.56
C PHE A 111 12.02 7.66 4.22
N TYR A 112 11.59 7.61 5.48
CA TYR A 112 11.27 8.81 6.25
C TYR A 112 12.48 9.75 6.37
N GLY A 113 13.67 9.20 6.58
CA GLY A 113 14.91 9.98 6.60
C GLY A 113 15.24 10.62 5.25
N CYS A 114 15.06 9.88 4.16
CA CYS A 114 15.36 10.37 2.80
C CYS A 114 14.36 11.41 2.28
N CYS A 115 13.11 11.42 2.79
CA CYS A 115 12.08 12.38 2.39
C CYS A 115 11.95 13.59 3.35
N SER A 116 12.66 13.58 4.48
CA SER A 116 12.69 14.67 5.48
C SER A 116 13.70 15.78 5.16
N THR A 117 14.37 15.74 4.00
CA THR A 117 15.32 16.77 3.51
C THR A 117 14.91 17.21 2.12
#